data_AF-X1CUQ1-F1
#
_entry.id   AF-X1CUQ1-F1
#
_cell.length_a   1.000
_cell.length_b   1.000
_cell.length_c   1.000
_cell.angle_alpha   90.00
_cell.angle_beta   90.00
_cell.angle_gamma   90.00
#
_symmetry.space_group_name_H-M   'P 1'
#
loop_
_entity.id
_entity.type
_entity.pdbx_description
1 polymer ?
#
loop_
_entity_poly.entity_id
_entity_poly.type
_entity_poly.pdbx_seq_one_letter_code
_entity_poly.pdbx_strand_id
1 'polypeptide(L)'
;ESIVNHVEQCQHCREQINKLKAVLSQADDLESQQNQVGSAVTTMLKLHFAYVGKPVTCNIVKPFLPTLLDQTLGMRIPTPIVTHVYDCQQCSGDLDVIRCLNLDRKQLCRLSQLFAEKPAVDDVACSKARADVDSVIAMFFQNTNAQILKHFCTCSGCRELLYQHRQELRDGLLQKKITDEKFPCDYVSATHIFDYVVPYGIDPANDQYAKFRRSLISHLVYCPNCLAKMQQLHQTIYGIAERAESDVVTIYRVDESAKAEARSESDDLYAGFPIRVE
;
A
#
# COMPACT_ATOMS: atom_id res chain seq x y z
N GLU A 1 -16.12 -50.89 29.21
CA GLU A 1 -16.35 -50.02 28.04
C GLU A 1 -15.12 -49.19 27.77
N SER A 2 -14.64 -49.16 26.53
CA SER A 2 -13.47 -48.37 26.15
C SER A 2 -13.79 -46.89 26.28
N ILE A 3 -12.87 -46.11 26.87
CA ILE A 3 -12.97 -44.65 27.01
C ILE A 3 -13.29 -43.99 25.65
N VAL A 4 -12.79 -44.58 24.56
CA VAL A 4 -13.07 -44.12 23.18
C VAL A 4 -14.56 -44.24 22.83
N ASN A 5 -15.21 -45.35 23.17
CA ASN A 5 -16.66 -45.53 22.92
C ASN A 5 -17.50 -44.54 23.74
N HIS A 6 -17.11 -44.27 24.99
CA HIS A 6 -17.82 -43.30 25.81
C HIS A 6 -17.71 -41.88 25.23
N VAL A 7 -16.52 -41.49 24.78
CA VAL A 7 -16.27 -40.17 24.17
C VAL A 7 -17.05 -39.98 22.88
N GLU A 8 -17.20 -41.03 22.06
CA GLU A 8 -17.99 -40.96 20.82
C GLU A 8 -19.51 -40.88 21.06
N GLN A 9 -20.00 -41.53 22.11
CA GLN A 9 -21.44 -41.61 22.42
C GLN A 9 -21.92 -40.50 23.35
N CYS A 10 -21.04 -39.89 24.15
CA CYS A 10 -21.39 -38.82 25.07
C CYS A 10 -21.34 -37.46 24.37
N GLN A 11 -22.49 -36.81 24.22
CA GLN A 11 -22.61 -35.49 23.60
C GLN A 11 -21.72 -34.44 24.29
N HIS A 12 -21.66 -34.46 25.62
CA HIS A 12 -20.84 -33.50 26.38
C HIS A 12 -19.35 -33.67 26.10
N CYS A 13 -18.83 -34.90 26.10
CA CYS A 13 -17.41 -35.16 25.83
C CYS A 13 -17.03 -34.78 24.40
N ARG A 14 -17.90 -35.05 23.42
CA ARG A 14 -17.68 -34.67 22.03
C ARG A 14 -17.68 -33.15 21.83
N GLU A 15 -18.55 -32.42 22.51
CA GLU A 15 -18.55 -30.95 22.49
C GLU A 15 -17.27 -30.37 23.11
N GLN A 16 -16.78 -30.93 24.22
CA GLN A 16 -15.52 -30.50 24.84
C GLN A 16 -14.31 -30.79 23.93
N ILE A 17 -14.26 -31.95 23.28
CA ILE A 17 -13.19 -32.27 22.31
C ILE A 17 -13.26 -31.36 21.09
N ASN A 18 -14.45 -31.05 20.58
CA ASN A 18 -14.58 -30.12 19.45
C ASN A 18 -14.18 -28.69 19.83
N LYS A 19 -14.48 -28.25 21.06
CA LYS A 19 -13.99 -26.97 21.60
C LYS A 19 -12.46 -26.97 21.71
N LEU A 20 -11.85 -28.04 22.21
CA LEU A 20 -10.40 -28.21 22.27
C LEU A 20 -9.77 -28.21 20.87
N LYS A 21 -10.35 -28.92 19.90
CA LYS A 21 -9.90 -28.90 18.49
C LYS A 21 -9.99 -27.51 17.89
N ALA A 22 -11.08 -26.77 18.14
CA ALA A 22 -11.24 -25.41 17.66
C ALA A 22 -10.19 -24.46 18.26
N VAL A 23 -9.86 -24.60 19.55
CA VAL A 23 -8.80 -23.83 20.21
C VAL A 23 -7.42 -24.20 19.65
N LEU A 24 -7.16 -25.48 19.40
CA LEU A 24 -5.89 -25.94 18.81
C LEU A 24 -5.72 -25.46 17.37
N SER A 25 -6.77 -25.51 16.54
CA SER A 25 -6.71 -24.97 15.17
C SER A 25 -6.51 -23.45 15.14
N GLN A 26 -7.08 -22.72 16.11
CA GLN A 26 -6.80 -21.28 16.26
C GLN A 26 -5.34 -21.02 16.68
N ALA A 27 -4.74 -21.90 17.49
CA ALA A 27 -3.33 -21.79 17.86
C ALA A 27 -2.41 -22.05 16.65
N ASP A 28 -2.71 -23.06 15.84
CA ASP A 28 -1.97 -23.38 14.61
C ASP A 28 -2.05 -22.23 13.58
N ASP A 29 -3.22 -21.59 13.44
CA ASP A 29 -3.41 -20.42 12.57
C ASP A 29 -2.61 -19.20 13.06
N LEU A 30 -2.53 -18.99 14.38
CA LEU A 30 -1.73 -17.93 14.99
C LEU A 30 -0.22 -18.15 14.80
N GLU A 31 0.27 -19.39 14.94
CA GLU A 31 1.67 -19.73 14.69
C GLU A 31 2.05 -19.56 13.20
N SER A 32 1.17 -19.99 12.29
CA SER A 32 1.37 -19.80 10.84
C SER A 32 1.42 -18.32 10.45
N GLN A 33 0.54 -17.49 11.03
CA GLN A 33 0.55 -16.05 10.82
C GLN A 33 1.80 -15.39 11.41
N GLN A 34 2.24 -15.77 12.61
CA GLN A 34 3.46 -15.24 13.23
C GLN A 34 4.72 -15.57 12.40
N ASN A 35 4.81 -16.80 11.87
CA ASN A 35 5.93 -17.23 11.03
C ASN A 35 5.98 -16.46 9.70
N GLN A 36 4.83 -16.19 9.09
CA GLN A 36 4.75 -15.37 7.87
C GLN A 36 5.14 -13.90 8.13
N VAL A 37 4.72 -13.32 9.26
CA VAL A 37 5.08 -11.96 9.65
C VAL A 37 6.59 -11.86 9.93
N GLY A 38 7.17 -12.81 10.66
CA GLY A 38 8.61 -12.84 10.95
C GLY A 38 9.48 -12.93 9.69
N SER A 39 9.05 -13.70 8.70
CA SER A 39 9.74 -13.79 7.39
C SER A 39 9.70 -12.46 6.61
N ALA A 40 8.54 -11.78 6.60
CA ALA A 40 8.37 -10.50 5.92
C ALA A 40 9.23 -9.39 6.56
N VAL A 41 9.23 -9.30 7.89
CA VAL A 41 10.08 -8.35 8.65
C VAL A 41 11.56 -8.59 8.36
N THR A 42 12.00 -9.84 8.39
CA THR A 42 13.39 -10.21 8.11
C THR A 42 13.79 -9.81 6.68
N THR A 43 12.91 -10.00 5.72
CA THR A 43 13.16 -9.61 4.32
C THR A 43 13.28 -8.10 4.19
N MET A 44 12.39 -7.34 4.84
CA MET A 44 12.42 -5.88 4.83
C MET A 44 13.72 -5.33 5.46
N LEU A 45 14.10 -5.86 6.63
CA LEU A 45 15.34 -5.46 7.30
C LEU A 45 16.57 -5.76 6.45
N LYS A 46 16.62 -6.92 5.77
CA LYS A 46 17.70 -7.23 4.82
C LYS A 46 17.78 -6.20 3.69
N LEU A 47 16.65 -5.78 3.14
CA LEU A 47 16.61 -4.74 2.10
C LEU A 47 17.11 -3.39 2.62
N HIS A 48 16.70 -3.00 3.83
CA HIS A 48 17.15 -1.76 4.45
C HIS A 48 18.66 -1.77 4.73
N PHE A 49 19.16 -2.85 5.35
CA PHE A 49 20.58 -2.96 5.71
C PHE A 49 21.50 -3.21 4.51
N ALA A 50 20.96 -3.54 3.33
CA ALA A 50 21.74 -3.56 2.09
C ALA A 50 22.33 -2.19 1.71
N TYR A 51 21.85 -1.11 2.35
CA TYR A 51 22.32 0.27 2.19
C TYR A 51 23.28 0.74 3.29
N VAL A 52 23.73 -0.13 4.20
CA VAL A 52 24.79 0.22 5.15
C VAL A 52 26.04 0.65 4.38
N GLY A 53 26.61 1.79 4.76
CA GLY A 53 27.78 2.40 4.13
C GLY A 53 27.52 2.98 2.73
N LYS A 54 26.26 3.02 2.26
CA LYS A 54 25.89 3.56 0.94
C LYS A 54 25.09 4.85 1.10
N PRO A 55 25.17 5.78 0.13
CA PRO A 55 24.30 6.95 0.10
C PRO A 55 22.85 6.53 -0.09
N VAL A 56 21.98 7.03 0.78
CA VAL A 56 20.53 6.88 0.70
C VAL A 56 19.92 8.24 0.35
N THR A 57 19.17 8.29 -0.75
CA THR A 57 18.47 9.47 -1.26
C THR A 57 16.96 9.26 -1.23
N CYS A 58 16.19 10.32 -1.50
CA CYS A 58 14.73 10.24 -1.52
C CYS A 58 14.21 9.18 -2.51
N ASN A 59 14.81 9.04 -3.69
CA ASN A 59 14.37 8.04 -4.67
C ASN A 59 14.62 6.60 -4.20
N ILE A 60 15.68 6.36 -3.42
CA ILE A 60 15.95 5.05 -2.82
C ILE A 60 14.89 4.74 -1.75
N VAL A 61 14.50 5.73 -0.95
CA VAL A 61 13.58 5.57 0.18
C VAL A 61 12.11 5.48 -0.25
N LYS A 62 11.73 6.17 -1.33
CA LYS A 62 10.36 6.30 -1.81
C LYS A 62 9.60 4.96 -1.88
N PRO A 63 10.14 3.86 -2.45
CA PRO A 63 9.49 2.55 -2.45
C PRO A 63 9.20 1.97 -1.06
N PHE A 64 9.99 2.32 -0.05
CA PHE A 64 9.86 1.78 1.30
C PHE A 64 8.83 2.54 2.14
N LEU A 65 8.51 3.80 1.80
CA LEU A 65 7.60 4.65 2.58
C LEU A 65 6.26 3.97 2.93
N PRO A 66 5.52 3.35 1.98
CA PRO A 66 4.26 2.70 2.32
C PRO A 66 4.42 1.55 3.30
N THR A 67 5.50 0.78 3.19
CA THR A 67 5.74 -0.37 4.07
C THR A 67 6.20 0.01 5.47
N LEU A 68 6.71 1.23 5.68
CA LEU A 68 7.02 1.74 7.03
C LEU A 68 5.75 1.90 7.89
N LEU A 69 4.58 2.06 7.25
CA LEU A 69 3.29 2.22 7.91
C LEU A 69 2.59 0.89 8.22
N ASP A 70 3.12 -0.24 7.72
CA ASP A 70 2.57 -1.54 8.04
C ASP A 70 2.87 -1.85 9.52
N GLN A 71 1.82 -1.82 10.35
CA GLN A 71 1.91 -2.08 11.78
C GLN A 71 2.47 -3.48 12.08
N THR A 72 2.33 -4.44 11.16
CA THR A 72 2.93 -5.77 11.29
C THR A 72 4.44 -5.75 11.10
N LEU A 73 4.96 -4.74 10.40
CA LEU A 73 6.39 -4.56 10.17
C LEU A 73 7.08 -3.72 11.24
N GLY A 74 6.34 -2.86 11.95
CA GLY A 74 6.68 -2.32 13.28
C GLY A 74 8.16 -1.97 13.52
N MET A 75 8.83 -1.35 12.54
CA MET A 75 10.28 -1.16 12.61
C MET A 75 10.62 -0.07 13.61
N ARG A 76 11.11 -0.49 14.78
CA ARG A 76 11.62 0.39 15.86
C ARG A 76 13.14 0.52 15.87
N ILE A 77 13.82 -0.13 14.94
CA ILE A 77 15.27 -0.19 14.87
C ILE A 77 15.75 0.87 13.87
N PRO A 78 16.79 1.66 14.21
CA PRO A 78 17.46 2.50 13.24
C PRO A 78 17.96 1.66 12.06
N THR A 79 17.54 2.04 10.85
CA THR A 79 18.03 1.46 9.60
C THR A 79 18.39 2.59 8.65
N PRO A 80 19.23 2.36 7.62
CA PRO A 80 19.59 3.43 6.68
C PRO A 80 18.37 4.17 6.09
N ILE A 81 17.32 3.41 5.74
CA ILE A 81 16.06 3.96 5.21
C ILE A 81 15.30 4.77 6.26
N VAL A 82 15.10 4.23 7.47
CA VAL A 82 14.37 4.93 8.55
C VAL A 82 15.11 6.20 8.99
N THR A 83 16.45 6.15 9.00
CA THR A 83 17.31 7.30 9.30
C THR A 83 17.12 8.41 8.28
N HIS A 84 17.18 8.09 6.98
CA HIS A 84 16.91 9.09 5.95
C HIS A 84 15.52 9.71 6.06
N VAL A 85 14.47 8.91 6.35
CA VAL A 85 13.11 9.44 6.54
C VAL A 85 13.04 10.41 7.71
N TYR A 86 13.80 10.15 8.78
CA TYR A 86 13.87 11.03 9.94
C TYR A 86 14.55 12.36 9.60
N ASP A 87 15.68 12.32 8.89
CA ASP A 87 16.48 13.52 8.57
C ASP A 87 15.90 14.33 7.39
N CYS A 88 15.19 13.68 6.47
CA CYS A 88 14.60 14.33 5.30
C CYS A 88 13.15 14.76 5.57
N GLN A 89 12.92 16.07 5.72
CA GLN A 89 11.59 16.65 5.90
C GLN A 89 10.62 16.27 4.77
N GLN A 90 11.11 16.14 3.55
CA GLN A 90 10.30 15.75 2.41
C GLN A 90 9.79 14.30 2.55
N CYS A 91 10.67 13.36 2.88
CA CYS A 91 10.29 11.95 3.04
C CYS A 91 9.41 11.71 4.26
N SER A 92 9.65 12.40 5.38
CA SER A 92 8.75 12.35 6.54
C SER A 92 7.38 12.94 6.22
N GLY A 93 7.32 14.08 5.54
CA GLY A 93 6.07 14.67 5.08
C GLY A 93 5.28 13.75 4.13
N ASP A 94 5.95 13.13 3.16
CA ASP A 94 5.33 12.15 2.27
C ASP A 94 4.83 10.92 3.03
N LEU A 95 5.57 10.43 4.04
CA LEU A 95 5.13 9.34 4.92
C LEU A 95 3.84 9.69 5.68
N ASP A 96 3.75 10.91 6.21
CA ASP A 96 2.57 11.38 6.93
C ASP A 96 1.35 11.54 6.01
N VAL A 97 1.56 12.03 4.78
CA VAL A 97 0.51 12.06 3.76
C VAL A 97 -0.01 10.66 3.46
N ILE A 98 0.87 9.66 3.28
CA ILE A 98 0.46 8.26 3.03
C ILE A 98 -0.29 7.71 4.26
N ARG A 99 0.13 8.05 5.48
CA ARG A 99 -0.54 7.64 6.72
C ARG A 99 -1.99 8.14 6.76
N CYS A 100 -2.24 9.38 6.35
CA CYS A 100 -3.57 9.97 6.29
C CYS A 100 -4.50 9.30 5.27
N LEU A 101 -3.96 8.54 4.31
CA LEU A 101 -4.78 7.75 3.37
C LEU A 101 -5.41 6.52 4.03
N ASN A 102 -4.88 6.09 5.19
CA ASN A 102 -5.37 4.95 5.97
C ASN A 102 -5.50 3.65 5.15
N LEU A 103 -4.56 3.43 4.21
CA LEU A 103 -4.57 2.29 3.30
C LEU A 103 -4.36 0.96 4.04
N ASP A 104 -5.01 -0.09 3.57
CA ASP A 104 -4.77 -1.43 4.10
C ASP A 104 -3.40 -1.99 3.67
N ARG A 105 -2.97 -3.08 4.30
CA ARG A 105 -1.68 -3.73 4.02
C ARG A 105 -1.48 -4.08 2.55
N LYS A 106 -2.49 -4.63 1.87
CA LYS A 106 -2.39 -5.01 0.45
C LYS A 106 -2.28 -3.77 -0.44
N GLN A 107 -2.96 -2.69 -0.08
CA GLN A 107 -2.87 -1.40 -0.75
C GLN A 107 -1.50 -0.75 -0.55
N LEU A 108 -0.95 -0.76 0.67
CA LEU A 108 0.40 -0.28 0.96
C LEU A 108 1.46 -1.07 0.19
N CYS A 109 1.36 -2.41 0.12
CA CYS A 109 2.28 -3.22 -0.68
C CYS A 109 2.24 -2.87 -2.16
N ARG A 110 1.05 -2.66 -2.75
CA ARG A 110 0.92 -2.25 -4.16
C ARG A 110 1.45 -0.84 -4.40
N LEU A 111 1.24 0.07 -3.46
CA LEU A 111 1.80 1.42 -3.52
C LEU A 111 3.34 1.40 -3.47
N SER A 112 3.91 0.56 -2.61
CA SER A 112 5.36 0.34 -2.53
C SER A 112 5.93 -0.19 -3.86
N GLN A 113 5.25 -1.15 -4.47
CA GLN A 113 5.62 -1.67 -5.80
C GLN A 113 5.51 -0.60 -6.89
N LEU A 114 4.44 0.21 -6.88
CA LEU A 114 4.29 1.31 -7.84
C LEU A 114 5.45 2.29 -7.73
N PHE A 115 5.86 2.67 -6.51
CA PHE A 115 6.96 3.59 -6.29
C PHE A 115 8.34 3.02 -6.68
N ALA A 116 8.48 1.69 -6.72
CA ALA A 116 9.68 1.03 -7.21
C ALA A 116 9.78 0.98 -8.74
N GLU A 117 8.65 1.08 -9.44
CA GLU A 117 8.61 1.00 -10.89
C GLU A 117 9.17 2.26 -11.53
N LYS A 118 9.96 2.08 -12.60
CA LYS A 118 10.44 3.20 -13.40
C LYS A 118 9.42 3.53 -14.50
N PRO A 119 9.09 4.81 -14.72
CA PRO A 119 8.26 5.19 -15.84
C PRO A 119 8.91 4.72 -17.15
N ALA A 120 8.16 3.96 -17.94
CA ALA A 120 8.59 3.52 -19.27
C ALA A 120 7.55 3.98 -20.28
N VAL A 121 7.99 4.78 -21.25
CA VAL A 121 7.20 5.12 -22.43
C VAL A 121 7.36 3.97 -23.42
N ASP A 122 6.25 3.34 -23.76
CA ASP A 122 6.15 2.28 -24.76
C ASP A 122 4.98 2.62 -25.66
N ASP A 123 5.27 3.03 -26.90
CA ASP A 123 4.25 3.49 -27.86
C ASP A 123 3.22 2.40 -28.18
N VAL A 124 3.64 1.12 -28.21
CA VAL A 124 2.74 0.00 -28.48
C VAL A 124 1.81 -0.22 -27.28
N ALA A 125 2.35 -0.20 -26.07
CA ALA A 125 1.55 -0.29 -24.85
C ALA A 125 0.62 0.92 -24.69
N CYS A 126 1.07 2.13 -25.03
CA CYS A 126 0.26 3.35 -25.02
C CYS A 126 -0.93 3.22 -25.96
N SER A 127 -0.72 2.75 -27.20
CA SER A 127 -1.80 2.58 -28.17
C SER A 127 -2.85 1.58 -27.67
N LYS A 128 -2.43 0.47 -27.05
CA LYS A 128 -3.35 -0.52 -26.47
C LYS A 128 -4.11 0.05 -25.27
N ALA A 129 -3.41 0.75 -24.38
CA ALA A 129 -4.03 1.38 -23.22
C ALA A 129 -5.07 2.43 -23.62
N ARG A 130 -4.77 3.25 -24.63
CA ARG A 130 -5.71 4.23 -25.18
C ARG A 130 -6.98 3.59 -25.74
N ALA A 131 -6.87 2.43 -26.39
CA ALA A 131 -8.04 1.69 -26.89
C ALA A 131 -8.97 1.20 -25.76
N ASP A 132 -8.41 0.95 -24.57
CA ASP A 132 -9.13 0.43 -23.39
C ASP A 132 -9.50 1.53 -22.37
N VAL A 133 -9.24 2.80 -22.68
CA VAL A 133 -9.38 3.91 -21.71
C VAL A 133 -10.81 4.02 -21.16
N ASP A 134 -11.83 3.82 -22.00
CA ASP A 134 -13.23 3.87 -21.60
C ASP A 134 -13.58 2.81 -20.56
N SER A 135 -13.03 1.60 -20.70
CA SER A 135 -13.22 0.51 -19.72
C SER A 135 -12.61 0.87 -18.36
N VAL A 136 -11.48 1.58 -18.36
CA VAL A 136 -10.79 2.03 -17.14
C VAL A 136 -11.52 3.22 -16.50
N ILE A 137 -12.04 4.15 -17.30
CA ILE A 137 -12.87 5.28 -16.84
C ILE A 137 -14.15 4.76 -16.19
N ALA A 138 -14.82 3.81 -16.85
CA ALA A 138 -16.03 3.18 -16.34
C ALA A 138 -15.77 2.18 -15.19
N MET A 139 -14.50 1.99 -14.79
CA MET A 139 -14.07 1.11 -13.70
C MET A 139 -14.50 -0.37 -13.91
N PHE A 140 -14.74 -0.77 -15.15
CA PHE A 140 -15.08 -2.14 -15.55
C PHE A 140 -13.83 -2.89 -16.01
N PHE A 141 -12.99 -3.24 -15.05
CA PHE A 141 -11.69 -3.85 -15.33
C PHE A 141 -11.76 -5.22 -16.02
N GLN A 142 -12.90 -5.92 -15.94
CA GLN A 142 -13.12 -7.19 -16.63
C GLN A 142 -12.98 -7.09 -18.16
N ASN A 143 -13.12 -5.89 -18.72
CA ASN A 143 -12.97 -5.63 -20.15
C ASN A 143 -11.52 -5.25 -20.53
N THR A 144 -10.58 -5.29 -19.59
CA THR A 144 -9.16 -5.03 -19.83
C THR A 144 -8.30 -6.08 -19.12
N ASN A 145 -6.98 -5.91 -19.11
CA ASN A 145 -6.04 -6.83 -18.51
C ASN A 145 -5.05 -6.13 -17.57
N ALA A 146 -4.37 -6.94 -16.75
CA ALA A 146 -3.43 -6.45 -15.74
C ALA A 146 -2.28 -5.60 -16.32
N GLN A 147 -1.82 -5.88 -17.55
CA GLN A 147 -0.74 -5.12 -18.18
C GLN A 147 -1.19 -3.71 -18.56
N ILE A 148 -2.42 -3.58 -19.07
CA ILE A 148 -3.00 -2.27 -19.40
C ILE A 148 -3.25 -1.45 -18.12
N LEU A 149 -3.79 -2.07 -17.07
CA LEU A 149 -3.97 -1.42 -15.77
C LEU A 149 -2.64 -0.96 -15.16
N LYS A 150 -1.61 -1.80 -15.23
CA LYS A 150 -0.24 -1.43 -14.84
C LYS A 150 0.26 -0.25 -15.66
N HIS A 151 0.05 -0.26 -16.98
CA HIS A 151 0.52 0.81 -17.87
C HIS A 151 -0.12 2.17 -17.55
N PHE A 152 -1.42 2.22 -17.25
CA PHE A 152 -2.07 3.45 -16.78
C PHE A 152 -1.49 4.00 -15.48
N CYS A 153 -0.82 3.15 -14.69
CA CYS A 153 -0.13 3.60 -13.49
C CYS A 153 1.30 4.10 -13.76
N THR A 154 2.02 3.48 -14.69
CA THR A 154 3.45 3.77 -14.90
C THR A 154 3.74 4.74 -16.04
N CYS A 155 2.83 4.89 -17.01
CA CYS A 155 2.97 5.81 -18.14
C CYS A 155 2.29 7.14 -17.85
N SER A 156 3.06 8.22 -17.75
CA SER A 156 2.56 9.58 -17.47
C SER A 156 1.54 10.05 -18.50
N GLY A 157 1.76 9.80 -19.80
CA GLY A 157 0.85 10.22 -20.87
C GLY A 157 -0.49 9.50 -20.84
N CYS A 158 -0.51 8.18 -20.62
CA CYS A 158 -1.76 7.42 -20.47
C CYS A 158 -2.49 7.78 -19.18
N ARG A 159 -1.75 8.08 -18.10
CA ARG A 159 -2.31 8.53 -16.84
C ARG A 159 -2.94 9.93 -16.96
N GLU A 160 -2.28 10.86 -17.64
CA GLU A 160 -2.82 12.20 -17.90
C GLU A 160 -4.10 12.12 -18.73
N LEU A 161 -4.12 11.28 -19.76
CA LEU A 161 -5.34 11.02 -20.54
C LEU A 161 -6.50 10.54 -19.66
N LEU A 162 -6.25 9.62 -18.73
CA LEU A 162 -7.25 9.15 -17.78
C LEU A 162 -7.77 10.29 -16.88
N TYR A 163 -6.92 11.24 -16.51
CA TYR A 163 -7.31 12.41 -15.69
C TYR A 163 -8.20 13.35 -16.49
N GLN A 164 -7.80 13.67 -17.71
CA GLN A 164 -8.56 14.55 -18.61
C GLN A 164 -9.98 14.01 -18.82
N HIS A 165 -10.12 12.73 -19.19
CA HIS A 165 -11.45 12.15 -19.38
C HIS A 165 -12.31 12.10 -18.12
N ARG A 166 -11.73 11.81 -16.96
CA ARG A 166 -12.47 11.84 -15.68
C ARG A 166 -12.91 13.26 -15.32
N GLN A 167 -12.11 14.26 -15.68
CA GLN A 167 -12.45 15.67 -15.46
C GLN A 167 -13.58 16.11 -16.41
N GLU A 168 -13.50 15.77 -17.71
CA GLU A 168 -14.57 16.01 -18.68
C GLU A 168 -15.89 15.38 -18.26
N LEU A 169 -15.86 14.13 -17.80
CA LEU A 169 -17.04 13.42 -17.29
C LEU A 169 -17.63 14.15 -16.08
N ARG A 170 -16.79 14.54 -15.12
CA ARG A 170 -17.19 15.27 -13.93
C ARG A 170 -17.83 16.62 -14.28
N ASP A 171 -17.24 17.38 -15.18
CA ASP A 171 -17.76 18.69 -15.59
C ASP A 171 -19.12 18.55 -16.30
N GLY A 172 -19.27 17.54 -17.15
CA GLY A 172 -20.55 17.21 -17.77
C GLY A 172 -21.64 16.81 -16.75
N LEU A 173 -21.28 16.11 -15.68
CA LEU A 173 -22.21 15.76 -14.59
C LEU A 173 -22.63 16.98 -13.76
N LEU A 174 -21.69 17.88 -13.46
CA LEU A 174 -21.95 19.12 -12.73
C LEU A 174 -22.89 20.04 -13.50
N GLN A 175 -22.71 20.18 -14.81
CA GLN A 175 -23.60 20.96 -15.67
C GLN A 175 -25.03 20.42 -15.69
N LYS A 176 -25.18 19.08 -15.65
CA LYS A 176 -26.49 18.41 -15.63
C LYS A 176 -27.18 18.45 -14.26
N LYS A 177 -26.53 19.00 -13.22
CA LYS A 177 -27.03 19.03 -11.82
C LYS A 177 -27.48 17.65 -11.33
N ILE A 178 -26.77 16.60 -11.72
CA ILE A 178 -27.05 15.25 -11.25
C ILE A 178 -26.52 15.14 -9.83
N THR A 179 -27.39 15.31 -8.85
CA THR A 179 -27.12 15.05 -7.44
C THR A 179 -27.89 13.80 -7.03
N ASP A 180 -27.19 12.68 -6.90
CA ASP A 180 -27.76 11.48 -6.29
C ASP A 180 -27.65 11.60 -4.77
N GLU A 181 -28.67 12.21 -4.15
CA GLU A 181 -28.72 12.48 -2.70
C GLU A 181 -28.76 11.20 -1.83
N LYS A 182 -28.90 10.02 -2.43
CA LYS A 182 -29.09 8.77 -1.69
C LYS A 182 -27.79 8.07 -1.29
N PHE A 183 -26.67 8.35 -1.97
CA PHE A 183 -25.42 7.66 -1.69
C PHE A 183 -24.56 8.46 -0.70
N PRO A 184 -24.06 7.81 0.38
CA PRO A 184 -23.31 8.49 1.45
C PRO A 184 -21.85 8.75 1.03
N CYS A 185 -21.66 9.71 0.11
CA CYS A 185 -20.36 10.04 -0.50
C CYS A 185 -19.28 10.38 0.53
N ASP A 186 -19.66 10.98 1.66
CA ASP A 186 -18.73 11.39 2.72
C ASP A 186 -17.98 10.22 3.34
N TYR A 187 -18.57 9.03 3.35
CA TYR A 187 -17.97 7.81 3.88
C TYR A 187 -17.03 7.12 2.88
N VAL A 188 -17.01 7.57 1.62
CA VAL A 188 -16.04 7.10 0.63
C VAL A 188 -14.67 7.70 0.95
N SER A 189 -13.82 6.90 1.58
CA SER A 189 -12.42 7.21 1.88
C SER A 189 -11.45 6.71 0.79
N ALA A 190 -10.16 7.05 0.93
CA ALA A 190 -9.11 6.64 -0.01
C ALA A 190 -9.02 5.12 -0.16
N THR A 191 -9.19 4.34 0.91
CA THR A 191 -9.20 2.87 0.87
C THR A 191 -10.25 2.31 -0.08
N HIS A 192 -11.43 2.92 -0.16
CA HIS A 192 -12.53 2.44 -1.00
C HIS A 192 -12.26 2.68 -2.48
N ILE A 193 -11.53 3.74 -2.81
CA ILE A 193 -11.29 4.18 -4.19
C ILE A 193 -9.88 3.87 -4.71
N PHE A 194 -8.97 3.42 -3.83
CA PHE A 194 -7.57 3.16 -4.15
C PHE A 194 -7.42 2.25 -5.37
N ASP A 195 -8.18 1.15 -5.45
CA ASP A 195 -8.08 0.19 -6.55
C ASP A 195 -8.45 0.78 -7.92
N TYR A 196 -9.22 1.87 -7.95
CA TYR A 196 -9.60 2.56 -9.18
C TYR A 196 -8.66 3.70 -9.55
N VAL A 197 -7.81 4.09 -8.62
CA VAL A 197 -6.75 5.10 -8.76
C VAL A 197 -5.41 4.42 -9.05
N VAL A 198 -5.12 3.32 -8.39
CA VAL A 198 -3.92 2.51 -8.55
C VAL A 198 -4.36 1.06 -8.80
N PRO A 199 -4.86 0.75 -10.01
CA PRO A 199 -5.23 -0.62 -10.39
C PRO A 199 -4.01 -1.54 -10.62
N TYR A 200 -2.82 -1.11 -10.20
CA TYR A 200 -1.59 -1.88 -10.27
C TYR A 200 -1.73 -3.21 -9.51
N GLY A 201 -1.31 -4.33 -10.12
CA GLY A 201 -1.36 -5.65 -9.49
C GLY A 201 -2.77 -6.23 -9.31
N ILE A 202 -3.81 -5.58 -9.82
CA ILE A 202 -5.14 -6.18 -9.96
C ILE A 202 -5.09 -7.14 -11.14
N ASP A 203 -5.54 -8.37 -10.92
CA ASP A 203 -5.83 -9.33 -11.99
C ASP A 203 -7.33 -9.34 -12.27
N PRO A 204 -7.81 -8.70 -13.36
CA PRO A 204 -9.24 -8.63 -13.64
C PRO A 204 -9.89 -9.99 -13.88
N ALA A 205 -9.12 -10.99 -14.34
CA ALA A 205 -9.64 -12.33 -14.59
C ALA A 205 -9.96 -13.08 -13.28
N ASN A 206 -9.27 -12.73 -12.19
CA ASN A 206 -9.38 -13.37 -10.89
C ASN A 206 -9.95 -12.45 -9.79
N ASP A 207 -10.48 -11.27 -10.16
CA ASP A 207 -11.09 -10.35 -9.19
C ASP A 207 -12.46 -10.84 -8.72
N GLN A 208 -12.45 -11.71 -7.71
CA GLN A 208 -13.65 -12.25 -7.06
C GLN A 208 -14.50 -11.15 -6.38
N TYR A 209 -13.92 -9.98 -6.12
CA TYR A 209 -14.59 -8.85 -5.48
C TYR A 209 -15.26 -7.89 -6.46
N ALA A 210 -15.01 -8.02 -7.77
CA ALA A 210 -15.61 -7.17 -8.80
C ALA A 210 -17.16 -7.14 -8.73
N LYS A 211 -17.78 -8.28 -8.41
CA LYS A 211 -19.25 -8.40 -8.29
C LYS A 211 -19.82 -7.65 -7.08
N PHE A 212 -19.10 -7.64 -5.96
CA PHE A 212 -19.53 -6.96 -4.73
C PHE A 212 -19.34 -5.44 -4.79
N ARG A 213 -18.53 -4.96 -5.74
CA ARG A 213 -18.26 -3.54 -5.94
C ARG A 213 -19.21 -2.86 -6.93
N ARG A 214 -20.18 -3.58 -7.51
CA ARG A 214 -21.03 -3.05 -8.59
C ARG A 214 -21.83 -1.81 -8.19
N SER A 215 -22.39 -1.77 -6.98
CA SER A 215 -23.14 -0.61 -6.46
C SER A 215 -22.22 0.60 -6.23
N LEU A 216 -21.04 0.36 -5.64
CA LEU A 216 -20.02 1.39 -5.46
C LEU A 216 -19.56 1.94 -6.83
N ILE A 217 -19.17 1.07 -7.76
CA ILE A 217 -18.75 1.44 -9.12
C ILE A 217 -19.84 2.26 -9.82
N SER A 218 -21.10 1.80 -9.77
CA SER A 218 -22.21 2.53 -10.40
C SER A 218 -22.39 3.93 -9.82
N HIS A 219 -22.04 4.15 -8.55
CA HIS A 219 -22.05 5.48 -7.97
C HIS A 219 -20.79 6.29 -8.35
N LEU A 220 -19.60 5.71 -8.21
CA LEU A 220 -18.31 6.39 -8.44
C LEU A 220 -18.23 6.98 -9.86
N VAL A 221 -18.72 6.26 -10.87
CA VAL A 221 -18.67 6.70 -12.29
C VAL A 221 -19.56 7.92 -12.55
N TYR A 222 -20.67 8.08 -11.82
CA TYR A 222 -21.65 9.14 -12.07
C TYR A 222 -21.74 10.19 -10.96
N CYS A 223 -20.87 10.12 -9.95
CA CYS A 223 -20.87 11.07 -8.83
C CYS A 223 -19.72 12.07 -8.96
N PRO A 224 -19.99 13.37 -9.17
CA PRO A 224 -18.93 14.37 -9.33
C PRO A 224 -18.06 14.54 -8.08
N ASN A 225 -18.61 14.29 -6.88
CA ASN A 225 -17.87 14.35 -5.62
C ASN A 225 -16.87 13.19 -5.50
N CYS A 226 -17.28 11.97 -5.83
CA CYS A 226 -16.41 10.80 -5.78
C CYS A 226 -15.32 10.86 -6.87
N LEU A 227 -15.65 11.34 -8.08
CA LEU A 227 -14.65 11.59 -9.12
C LEU A 227 -13.62 12.63 -8.68
N ALA A 228 -14.04 13.69 -7.97
CA ALA A 228 -13.12 14.67 -7.38
C ALA A 228 -12.17 14.02 -6.36
N LYS A 229 -12.70 13.19 -5.44
CA LYS A 229 -11.89 12.43 -4.46
C LYS A 229 -10.88 11.51 -5.15
N MET A 230 -11.27 10.85 -6.24
CA MET A 230 -10.37 9.99 -7.02
C MET A 230 -9.24 10.78 -7.67
N GLN A 231 -9.55 11.94 -8.26
CA GLN A 231 -8.53 12.80 -8.84
C GLN A 231 -7.59 13.37 -7.78
N GLN A 232 -8.13 13.77 -6.63
CA GLN A 232 -7.30 14.21 -5.50
C GLN A 232 -6.37 13.09 -5.03
N LEU A 233 -6.87 11.86 -4.87
CA LEU A 233 -6.05 10.71 -4.49
C LEU A 233 -4.95 10.42 -5.51
N HIS A 234 -5.27 10.52 -6.81
CA HIS A 234 -4.29 10.42 -7.89
C HIS A 234 -3.19 11.47 -7.74
N GLN A 235 -3.56 12.75 -7.63
CA GLN A 235 -2.62 13.85 -7.48
C GLN A 235 -1.72 13.67 -6.26
N THR A 236 -2.29 13.20 -5.13
CA THR A 236 -1.52 12.88 -3.93
C THR A 236 -0.50 11.78 -4.18
N ILE A 237 -0.92 10.64 -4.74
CA ILE A 237 -0.05 9.47 -4.95
C ILE A 237 1.06 9.78 -5.95
N TYR A 238 0.71 10.35 -7.11
CA TYR A 238 1.69 10.64 -8.15
C TYR A 238 2.53 11.89 -7.84
N GLY A 239 2.00 12.82 -7.05
CA GLY A 239 2.77 13.92 -6.49
C GLY A 239 3.92 13.45 -5.61
N ILE A 240 3.74 12.36 -4.85
CA ILE A 240 4.80 11.68 -4.10
C ILE A 240 5.71 10.87 -5.04
N ALA A 241 5.11 10.08 -5.93
CA ALA A 241 5.84 9.20 -6.85
C ALA A 241 6.87 9.98 -7.70
N GLU A 242 6.44 11.12 -8.23
CA GLU A 242 7.19 11.93 -9.21
C GLU A 242 7.91 13.12 -8.56
N ARG A 243 7.80 13.27 -7.24
CA ARG A 243 8.50 14.32 -6.51
C ARG A 243 10.01 14.23 -6.76
N ALA A 244 10.62 15.37 -7.09
CA ALA A 244 12.06 15.52 -7.18
C ALA A 244 12.73 15.20 -5.84
N GLU A 245 14.00 14.79 -5.87
CA GLU A 245 14.75 14.51 -4.64
C GLU A 245 15.03 15.81 -3.87
N SER A 246 15.08 15.71 -2.54
CA SER A 246 15.69 16.75 -1.73
C SER A 246 17.22 16.67 -1.81
N ASP A 247 17.91 17.72 -1.37
CA ASP A 247 19.37 17.73 -1.27
C ASP A 247 19.92 16.87 -0.12
N VAL A 248 19.04 16.24 0.68
CA VAL A 248 19.45 15.37 1.80
C VAL A 248 19.94 14.03 1.24
N VAL A 249 21.15 13.65 1.63
CA VAL A 249 21.73 12.33 1.40
C VAL A 249 22.19 11.81 2.76
N THR A 250 21.77 10.59 3.11
CA THR A 250 22.10 9.98 4.39
C THR A 250 23.03 8.79 4.17
N ILE A 251 24.16 8.76 4.86
CA ILE A 251 25.07 7.61 4.90
C ILE A 251 25.06 7.02 6.31
N TYR A 252 24.47 5.83 6.42
CA TYR A 252 24.42 5.10 7.68
C TYR A 252 25.66 4.21 7.81
N ARG A 253 26.50 4.46 8.84
CA ARG A 253 27.66 3.63 9.17
C ARG A 253 27.47 2.93 10.50
N VAL A 254 27.89 1.68 10.57
CA VAL A 254 28.02 0.95 11.84
C VAL A 254 29.37 1.30 12.43
N ASP A 255 29.37 1.84 13.64
CA ASP A 255 30.59 2.14 14.38
C ASP A 255 31.07 0.89 15.13
N GLU A 256 31.98 0.13 14.54
CA GLU A 256 32.56 -1.07 15.16
C GLU A 256 33.37 -0.75 16.43
N SER A 257 33.72 0.52 16.66
CA SER A 257 34.46 0.96 17.85
C SER A 257 33.55 1.35 19.02
N ALA A 258 32.26 1.57 18.77
CA ALA A 258 31.27 1.84 19.79
C ALA A 258 30.87 0.53 20.50
N LYS A 259 31.39 0.32 21.71
CA LYS A 259 30.75 -0.60 22.65
C LYS A 259 29.34 -0.06 22.93
N ALA A 260 28.34 -0.93 23.06
CA ALA A 260 27.00 -0.52 23.48
C ALA A 260 27.11 0.13 24.88
N GLU A 261 27.27 1.45 24.92
CA GLU A 261 27.33 2.19 26.17
C GLU A 261 25.92 2.38 26.71
N ALA A 262 25.77 2.15 28.02
CA ALA A 262 24.52 2.34 28.72
C ALA A 262 24.03 3.78 28.51
N ARG A 263 22.78 3.92 28.04
CA ARG A 263 22.04 5.17 27.80
C ARG A 263 22.57 6.34 28.63
N SER A 264 23.44 7.14 28.03
CA SER A 264 23.72 8.50 28.51
C SER A 264 22.61 9.41 27.99
N GLU A 265 22.25 10.40 28.80
CA GLU A 265 21.33 11.48 28.43
C GLU A 265 21.98 12.35 27.36
N SER A 266 21.99 11.90 26.10
CA SER A 266 22.25 12.77 24.96
C SER A 266 20.96 13.00 24.19
N ASP A 267 20.80 14.21 23.64
CA ASP A 267 19.70 14.58 22.74
C ASP A 267 19.82 13.89 21.35
N ASP A 268 20.77 12.98 21.18
CA ASP A 268 20.92 12.18 19.97
C ASP A 268 19.93 11.00 20.01
N LEU A 269 19.02 10.95 19.03
CA LEU A 269 17.99 9.92 18.94
C LEU A 269 18.55 8.51 18.73
N TYR A 270 19.82 8.39 18.38
CA TYR A 270 20.53 7.12 18.23
C TYR A 270 21.40 6.76 19.43
N ALA A 271 21.33 7.53 20.53
CA ALA A 271 22.05 7.28 21.76
C ALA A 271 21.87 5.83 22.25
N GLY A 272 22.97 5.09 22.34
CA GLY A 272 23.01 3.69 22.77
C GLY A 272 23.04 2.65 21.64
N PHE A 273 23.00 3.06 20.36
CA PHE A 273 23.31 2.17 19.24
C PHE A 273 24.71 2.49 18.65
N PRO A 274 25.48 1.48 18.20
CA PRO A 274 26.81 1.68 17.61
C PRO A 274 26.69 2.20 16.16
N ILE A 275 26.14 3.39 15.99
CA ILE A 275 25.75 3.94 14.70
C ILE A 275 26.30 5.36 14.56
N ARG A 276 26.81 5.70 13.37
CA ARG A 276 27.08 7.08 12.95
C ARG A 276 26.28 7.38 11.69
N VAL A 277 25.67 8.56 11.67
CA VAL A 277 24.90 9.09 10.55
C VAL A 277 25.63 10.32 10.04
N GLU A 278 25.91 10.34 8.74
CA GLU A 278 26.51 11.47 7.99
C GLU A 278 25.57 11.93 6.89
#